data_AF-A0A966LL70-F1
#
_entry.id   AF-A0A966LL70-F1
#
_cell.length_a   1.000
_cell.length_b   1.000
_cell.length_c   1.000
_cell.angle_alpha   90.00
_cell.angle_beta   90.00
_cell.angle_gamma   90.00
#
_symmetry.space_group_name_H-M   'P 1'
#
loop_
_entity.id
_entity.type
_entity.pdbx_description
1 polymer ?
#
loop_
_entity_poly.entity_id
_entity_poly.type
_entity_poly.pdbx_seq_one_letter_code
_entity_poly.pdbx_strand_id
1 'polypeptide(L)'
;MNSNPNIVRIKAVLDALENLQDQVVFVGGATAALYATRPQGEIRPTDDVDIVVELSGYSSYAELEEKLRDKGFVNDVDSAFLHLRVDFCSSGL
;
A
#
# COMPACT_ATOMS: atom_id res chain seq x y z
N MET A 1 -14.28 -14.95 10.72
CA MET A 1 -13.12 -14.14 11.17
C MET A 1 -13.39 -12.71 10.75
N ASN A 2 -13.72 -11.80 11.68
CA ASN A 2 -13.89 -10.38 11.35
C ASN A 2 -12.50 -9.75 11.21
N SER A 3 -11.89 -9.91 10.04
CA SER A 3 -10.62 -9.26 9.72
C SER A 3 -10.87 -7.76 9.53
N ASN A 4 -10.14 -6.91 10.25
CA ASN A 4 -10.23 -5.45 10.09
C ASN A 4 -9.94 -5.09 8.61
N PRO A 5 -10.82 -4.31 7.94
CA PRO A 5 -10.68 -4.00 6.52
C PRO A 5 -9.35 -3.30 6.17
N ASN A 6 -8.78 -2.53 7.10
CA ASN A 6 -7.48 -1.88 6.91
C ASN A 6 -6.34 -2.91 6.94
N ILE A 7 -6.40 -3.91 7.82
CA ILE A 7 -5.40 -5.00 7.86
C ILE A 7 -5.47 -5.84 6.58
N VAL A 8 -6.67 -6.09 6.07
CA VAL A 8 -6.85 -6.82 4.79
C VAL A 8 -6.22 -6.04 3.64
N ARG A 9 -6.45 -4.72 3.55
CA ARG A 9 -5.83 -3.87 2.53
C ARG A 9 -4.31 -3.82 2.64
N ILE A 10 -3.76 -3.66 3.85
CA ILE A 10 -2.30 -3.69 4.07
C ILE A 10 -1.70 -5.00 3.56
N LYS A 11 -2.32 -6.14 3.86
CA LYS A 11 -1.86 -7.44 3.36
C LYS A 11 -1.91 -7.53 1.84
N ALA A 12 -2.99 -7.05 1.22
CA ALA A 12 -3.14 -7.06 -0.22
C ALA A 12 -2.04 -6.21 -0.92
N VAL A 13 -1.69 -5.06 -0.34
CA VAL A 13 -0.59 -4.22 -0.85
C VAL A 13 0.78 -4.87 -0.58
N LEU A 14 0.97 -5.46 0.60
CA LEU A 14 2.19 -6.21 0.93
C LEU A 14 2.44 -7.34 -0.08
N ASP A 15 1.41 -8.13 -0.38
CA ASP A 15 1.49 -9.23 -1.34
C ASP A 15 1.78 -8.71 -2.75
N ALA A 16 1.18 -7.59 -3.16
CA ALA A 16 1.42 -6.98 -4.47
C ALA A 16 2.84 -6.38 -4.62
N LEU A 17 3.46 -5.92 -3.53
CA LEU A 17 4.83 -5.41 -3.53
C LEU A 17 5.88 -6.51 -3.67
N GLU A 18 5.56 -7.75 -3.29
CA GLU A 18 6.46 -8.90 -3.31
C GLU A 18 7.82 -8.56 -2.66
N ASN A 19 8.93 -8.70 -3.40
CA ASN A 19 10.29 -8.42 -2.93
C ASN A 19 10.58 -6.92 -2.67
N LEU A 20 9.66 -6.01 -3.00
CA LEU A 20 9.80 -4.60 -2.67
C LEU A 20 9.35 -4.29 -1.24
N GLN A 21 8.63 -5.20 -0.58
CA GLN A 21 8.09 -4.97 0.77
C GLN A 21 9.17 -4.63 1.81
N ASP A 22 10.40 -5.14 1.65
CA ASP A 22 11.52 -4.91 2.57
C ASP A 22 12.11 -3.48 2.46
N GLN A 23 11.69 -2.73 1.44
CA GLN A 23 12.16 -1.36 1.16
C GLN A 23 11.11 -0.30 1.54
N VAL A 24 9.95 -0.70 2.04
CA VAL A 24 8.84 0.21 2.33
C VAL A 24 8.46 0.21 3.80
N VAL A 25 7.90 1.33 4.25
CA VAL A 25 7.25 1.44 5.56
C VAL A 25 5.80 1.85 5.35
N PHE A 26 4.86 1.05 5.83
CA PHE A 26 3.45 1.39 5.84
C PHE A 26 3.17 2.50 6.86
N VAL A 27 2.44 3.53 6.44
CA VAL A 27 2.06 4.69 7.27
C VAL A 27 0.58 5.04 7.05
N GLY A 28 0.11 6.13 7.66
CA GLY A 28 -1.24 6.64 7.41
C GLY A 28 -2.36 5.89 8.13
N GLY A 29 -3.60 6.16 7.74
CA GLY A 29 -4.81 5.72 8.46
C GLY A 29 -4.99 4.21 8.53
N ALA A 30 -4.55 3.48 7.51
CA ALA A 30 -4.66 2.02 7.49
C ALA A 30 -3.88 1.36 8.65
N THR A 31 -2.71 1.93 9.01
CA THR A 31 -1.84 1.38 10.06
C THR A 31 -2.39 1.55 11.47
N ALA A 32 -3.38 2.43 11.69
CA ALA A 32 -4.04 2.59 12.99
C ALA A 32 -4.62 1.25 13.50
N ALA A 33 -5.03 0.37 12.59
CA ALA A 33 -5.51 -0.97 12.90
C ALA A 33 -4.45 -1.89 13.52
N LEU A 34 -3.16 -1.65 13.28
CA LEU A 34 -2.06 -2.45 13.82
C LEU A 34 -1.77 -2.11 15.30
N TYR A 35 -2.08 -0.88 15.73
CA TYR A 35 -1.85 -0.40 17.08
C TYR A 35 -3.04 -0.61 18.02
N ALA A 36 -4.12 -1.22 17.53
CA ALA A 36 -5.35 -1.48 18.25
C ALA A 36 -5.18 -2.58 19.32
N THR A 37 -4.36 -2.29 20.33
CA THR A 37 -4.10 -3.14 21.49
C THR A 37 -5.05 -2.83 22.65
N ARG A 38 -5.84 -1.74 22.56
CA ARG A 38 -6.83 -1.34 23.57
C ARG A 38 -8.18 -1.04 22.90
N PRO A 39 -9.31 -1.37 23.56
CA PRO A 39 -10.66 -1.25 22.99
C PRO A 39 -11.20 0.18 23.09
N GLN A 40 -10.41 1.20 22.76
CA GLN A 40 -10.88 2.59 22.77
C GLN A 40 -11.05 3.10 21.34
N GLY A 41 -12.30 3.15 20.90
CA GLY A 41 -12.75 3.73 19.63
C GLY A 41 -12.85 2.72 18.48
N GLU A 42 -13.88 2.87 17.65
CA GLU A 42 -13.91 2.24 16.34
C GLU A 42 -12.82 2.84 15.45
N ILE A 43 -12.04 1.98 14.81
CA ILE A 43 -11.04 2.42 13.84
C ILE A 43 -11.77 2.74 12.56
N ARG A 44 -11.71 4.00 12.12
CA ARG A 44 -12.33 4.41 10.86
C ARG A 44 -11.69 3.60 9.71
N PRO A 45 -12.48 2.97 8.84
CA PRO A 45 -11.95 2.38 7.62
C PRO A 45 -11.37 3.47 6.71
N THR A 46 -10.36 3.10 5.94
CA THR A 46 -9.80 3.92 4.86
C THR A 46 -9.72 3.08 3.58
N ASP A 47 -9.75 3.75 2.44
CA ASP A 47 -9.78 3.08 1.14
C ASP A 47 -8.39 2.90 0.51
N ASP A 48 -7.38 3.56 1.08
CA ASP A 48 -6.01 3.67 0.62
C ASP A 48 -4.98 3.15 1.63
N VAL A 49 -3.78 2.86 1.13
CA VAL A 49 -2.64 2.43 1.93
C VAL A 49 -1.45 3.29 1.55
N ASP A 50 -0.95 4.05 2.52
CA ASP A 50 0.23 4.89 2.33
C ASP A 50 1.51 4.12 2.65
N ILE A 51 2.53 4.29 1.81
CA ILE A 51 3.88 3.77 2.03
C ILE A 51 4.92 4.88 1.91
N VAL A 52 5.99 4.77 2.69
CA VAL A 52 7.20 5.59 2.54
C VAL A 52 8.32 4.71 2.05
N VAL A 53 9.09 5.21 1.09
CA VAL A 53 10.28 4.55 0.53
C VAL A 53 11.45 5.51 0.61
N GLU A 54 12.60 5.01 1.05
CA GLU A 54 13.84 5.78 1.04
C GLU A 54 14.46 5.74 -0.36
N LEU A 55 14.76 6.92 -0.90
CA LEU A 55 15.33 7.09 -2.24
C LEU A 55 16.60 7.95 -2.15
N SER A 56 17.66 7.52 -2.82
CA SER A 56 18.94 8.23 -2.85
C SER A 56 19.01 9.32 -3.92
N GLY A 57 18.04 9.36 -4.84
CA GLY A 57 17.94 10.37 -5.90
C GLY A 57 16.98 9.99 -7.03
N TYR A 58 17.03 10.77 -8.12
CA TYR A 58 16.10 10.60 -9.24
C TYR A 58 16.25 9.26 -9.97
N SER A 59 17.46 8.72 -10.07
CA SER A 59 17.68 7.38 -10.66
C SER A 59 16.99 6.29 -9.86
N SER A 60 17.11 6.31 -8.53
CA SER A 60 16.42 5.36 -7.65
C SER A 60 14.89 5.47 -7.72
N TYR A 61 14.38 6.69 -7.95
CA TYR A 61 12.96 6.89 -8.19
C TYR A 61 12.51 6.21 -9.48
N ALA A 62 13.21 6.44 -10.60
CA ALA A 62 12.88 5.84 -11.89
C ALA A 62 12.94 4.30 -11.85
N GLU A 63 13.96 3.74 -11.20
CA GLU A 63 14.09 2.29 -10.99
C GLU A 63 12.96 1.71 -10.13
N LEU A 64 12.54 2.40 -9.07
CA LEU A 64 11.41 2.00 -8.26
C LEU A 64 10.11 2.02 -9.09
N GLU A 65 9.91 3.06 -9.88
CA GLU A 65 8.73 3.23 -10.71
C GLU A 65 8.61 2.13 -11.79
N GLU A 66 9.73 1.74 -12.40
CA GLU A 66 9.79 0.60 -13.33
C GLU A 66 9.42 -0.72 -12.63
N LYS A 67 10.02 -1.00 -11.46
CA LYS A 67 9.71 -2.21 -10.69
C LYS A 67 8.25 -2.28 -10.24
N LEU A 68 7.65 -1.15 -9.90
CA LEU A 68 6.23 -1.07 -9.55
C LEU A 68 5.34 -1.31 -10.77
N ARG A 69 5.68 -0.76 -11.93
CA ARG A 69 4.96 -1.03 -13.18
C ARG A 69 5.05 -2.50 -13.61
N ASP A 70 6.20 -3.14 -13.43
CA ASP A 70 6.37 -4.58 -13.70
C ASP A 70 5.47 -5.46 -12.82
N LYS A 71 5.11 -4.96 -11.63
CA LYS A 71 4.16 -5.60 -10.71
C LYS A 71 2.70 -5.20 -10.95
N GLY A 72 2.42 -4.41 -11.99
CA GLY A 72 1.07 -4.00 -12.38
C GLY A 72 0.53 -2.76 -11.65
N PHE A 73 1.36 -2.03 -10.90
CA PHE A 73 0.94 -0.76 -10.32
C PHE A 73 0.85 0.32 -11.41
N VAL A 74 -0.21 1.13 -11.35
CA VAL A 74 -0.45 2.24 -12.27
C VAL A 74 -0.55 3.55 -11.49
N ASN A 75 0.11 4.59 -11.99
CA ASN A 75 0.00 5.93 -11.43
C ASN A 75 -1.43 6.47 -11.61
N ASP A 76 -2.03 6.95 -10.53
CA ASP A 76 -3.25 7.73 -10.60
C ASP A 76 -2.91 9.18 -11.00
N VAL A 77 -3.14 9.51 -12.27
CA VAL A 77 -2.79 10.83 -12.85
C VAL A 77 -3.75 11.95 -12.43
N ASP A 78 -4.88 11.61 -11.81
CA ASP A 78 -5.87 12.58 -11.34
C ASP A 78 -5.63 13.00 -9.87
N SER A 79 -4.66 12.36 -9.21
CA SER A 79 -4.30 12.64 -7.81
C SER A 79 -3.22 13.71 -7.71
N ALA A 80 -3.39 14.64 -6.75
CA ALA A 80 -2.39 15.67 -6.42
C ALA A 80 -1.15 15.08 -5.72
N PHE A 81 -1.24 13.84 -5.23
CA PHE A 81 -0.17 13.09 -4.61
C PHE A 81 0.10 11.81 -5.40
N LEU A 82 1.31 11.25 -5.30
CA LEU A 82 1.63 9.96 -5.92
C LEU A 82 0.77 8.87 -5.28
N HIS A 83 -0.29 8.49 -5.97
CA HIS A 83 -1.16 7.38 -5.59
C HIS A 83 -0.97 6.29 -6.63
N LEU A 84 -0.69 5.08 -6.17
CA LEU A 84 -0.56 3.92 -7.04
C LEU A 84 -1.81 3.07 -6.89
N ARG A 85 -2.45 2.78 -8.01
CA ARG A 85 -3.59 1.88 -8.04
C ARG A 85 -3.10 0.45 -8.25
N VAL A 86 -3.54 -0.46 -7.37
CA VAL A 86 -3.35 -1.90 -7.53
C VAL A 86 -4.62 -2.44 -8.16
N ASP A 87 -4.58 -2.67 -9.47
CA ASP A 87 -5.67 -3.32 -10.17
C ASP A 87 -5.57 -4.84 -9.95
N PHE A 88 -6.32 -5.36 -8.98
CA PHE A 88 -6.53 -6.80 -8.86
C PHE A 88 -7.38 -7.25 -10.04
N CYS A 89 -6.74 -7.64 -11.15
CA CYS A 89 -7.41 -8.34 -12.22
C CYS A 89 -7.97 -9.63 -11.62
N SER A 90 -9.30 -9.76 -11.54
CA SER A 90 -9.99 -10.98 -11.13
C SER A 90 -9.78 -12.05 -12.21
N SER A 91 -8.57 -12.59 -12.30
CA SER A 91 -8.36 -13.89 -12.91
C SER A 91 -8.96 -14.90 -11.94
N GLY A 92 -10.18 -15.32 -12.28
CA GLY A 92 -10.94 -16.28 -11.50
C GLY A 92 -10.14 -17.55 -11.24
N LEU A 93 -10.03 -17.88 -9.96
CA LEU A 93 -9.77 -19.21 -9.43
C LEU A 93 -10.77 -19.45 -8.29
#